data_AF-A0A2E5DPX6-F1
#
_entry.id   AF-A0A2E5DPX6-F1
#
_cell.length_a   1.000
_cell.length_b   1.000
_cell.length_c   1.000
_cell.angle_alpha   90.00
_cell.angle_beta   90.00
_cell.angle_gamma   90.00
#
_symmetry.space_group_name_H-M   'P 1'
#
loop_
_entity.id
_entity.type
_entity.pdbx_description
1 polymer ?
#
loop_
_entity_poly.entity_id
_entity_poly.type
_entity_poly.pdbx_seq_one_letter_code
_entity_poly.pdbx_strand_id
1 'polypeptide(L)'
;MLSSFRFFLRKYIYQIIIYLFLILSLNSFELSNMDIIIYSIFHILFVLYSFYDEFKLNYFTTFLLGFFLDIFLIDEFGPHLLTFMFFLFIIKKIKFLFINRNFLFLISINIFCVIILLFTEKLFLFIVYGYNFSILILLKTILFSVILSYPIYILLNYIKRKI
;
A
#
# COMPACT_ATOMS: atom_id res chain seq x y z
N MET A 1 14.43 30.20 -2.82
CA MET A 1 14.72 28.95 -3.57
C MET A 1 14.83 27.73 -2.64
N LEU A 2 15.68 27.77 -1.60
CA LEU A 2 15.74 26.71 -0.59
C LEU A 2 14.43 26.50 0.19
N SER A 3 13.69 27.58 0.49
CA SER A 3 12.38 27.51 1.16
C SER A 3 11.29 26.85 0.30
N SER A 4 11.23 27.18 -1.00
CA SER A 4 10.26 26.57 -1.92
C SER A 4 10.58 25.10 -2.20
N PHE A 5 11.87 24.75 -2.29
CA PHE A 5 12.30 23.37 -2.46
C PHE A 5 11.95 22.49 -1.24
N ARG A 6 12.20 23.00 -0.02
CA ARG A 6 11.80 22.30 1.23
C ARG A 6 10.29 22.10 1.33
N PHE A 7 9.52 23.11 0.95
CA PHE A 7 8.06 23.02 0.91
C PHE A 7 7.58 21.98 -0.11
N PHE A 8 8.16 21.96 -1.31
CA PHE A 8 7.83 20.99 -2.34
C PHE A 8 8.17 19.56 -1.91
N LEU A 9 9.38 19.33 -1.39
CA LEU A 9 9.80 18.03 -0.85
C LEU A 9 8.84 17.54 0.23
N ARG A 10 8.48 18.40 1.20
CA ARG A 10 7.53 18.04 2.26
C ARG A 10 6.17 17.57 1.69
N LYS A 11 5.71 18.17 0.60
CA LYS A 11 4.40 17.84 -0.01
C LYS A 11 4.44 16.54 -0.82
N TYR A 12 5.54 16.24 -1.50
CA TYR A 12 5.62 15.13 -2.47
C TYR A 12 6.48 13.94 -2.02
N ILE A 13 7.17 14.02 -0.88
CA ILE A 13 8.06 12.95 -0.40
C ILE A 13 7.35 11.60 -0.26
N TYR A 14 6.10 11.59 0.19
CA TYR A 14 5.32 10.35 0.35
C TYR A 14 5.03 9.68 -0.99
N GLN A 15 4.77 10.46 -2.04
CA GLN A 15 4.60 9.94 -3.40
C GLN A 15 5.89 9.35 -3.93
N ILE A 16 7.03 10.01 -3.69
CA ILE A 16 8.35 9.48 -4.07
C ILE A 16 8.62 8.16 -3.34
N ILE A 17 8.33 8.09 -2.04
CA ILE A 17 8.53 6.88 -1.23
C ILE A 17 7.69 5.73 -1.78
N ILE A 18 6.39 5.93 -2.07
CA ILE A 18 5.55 4.83 -2.56
C ILE A 18 5.97 4.37 -3.96
N TYR A 19 6.40 5.28 -4.85
CA TYR A 19 6.94 4.89 -6.16
C TYR A 19 8.28 4.17 -6.05
N LEU A 20 9.12 4.53 -5.08
CA LEU A 20 10.37 3.81 -4.83
C LEU A 20 10.08 2.38 -4.37
N PHE A 21 9.15 2.18 -3.45
CA PHE A 21 8.75 0.85 -3.01
C PHE A 21 7.99 0.05 -4.08
N LEU A 22 7.25 0.72 -4.97
CA LEU A 22 6.68 0.10 -6.16
C LEU A 22 7.80 -0.48 -7.03
N ILE A 23 8.79 0.34 -7.42
CA ILE A 23 9.87 -0.13 -8.31
C ILE A 23 10.61 -1.31 -7.69
N LEU A 24 10.89 -1.25 -6.39
CA LEU A 24 11.52 -2.36 -5.67
C LEU A 24 10.62 -3.61 -5.63
N SER A 25 9.29 -3.45 -5.57
CA SER A 25 8.36 -4.57 -5.56
C SER A 25 8.16 -5.20 -6.94
N LEU A 26 8.46 -4.51 -8.03
CA LEU A 26 8.37 -5.06 -9.40
C LEU A 26 9.41 -6.15 -9.67
N ASN A 27 10.51 -6.17 -8.92
CA ASN A 27 11.55 -7.19 -9.06
C ASN A 27 11.22 -8.51 -8.32
N SER A 28 10.01 -8.62 -7.76
CA SER A 28 9.63 -9.67 -6.80
C SER A 28 9.37 -11.06 -7.39
N PHE A 29 9.66 -11.28 -8.67
CA PHE A 29 9.41 -12.55 -9.34
C PHE A 29 10.27 -13.72 -8.80
N GLU A 30 11.37 -13.44 -8.10
CA GLU A 30 12.29 -14.46 -7.60
C GLU A 30 11.87 -15.13 -6.27
N LEU A 31 10.66 -14.86 -5.76
CA LEU A 31 10.07 -15.54 -4.57
C LEU A 31 10.94 -15.47 -3.30
N SER A 32 11.93 -14.59 -3.26
CA SER A 32 12.81 -14.49 -2.10
C SER A 32 12.05 -13.88 -0.92
N ASN A 33 12.49 -14.16 0.31
CA ASN A 33 11.89 -13.53 1.48
C ASN A 33 12.03 -12.00 1.45
N MET A 34 13.08 -11.46 0.81
CA MET A 34 13.27 -10.01 0.67
C MET A 34 12.20 -9.38 -0.22
N ASP A 35 11.84 -10.05 -1.32
CA ASP A 35 10.80 -9.58 -2.23
C ASP A 35 9.44 -9.52 -1.56
N ILE A 36 9.11 -10.56 -0.76
CA ILE A 36 7.89 -10.61 0.04
C ILE A 36 7.87 -9.46 1.06
N ILE A 37 9.00 -9.15 1.70
CA ILE A 37 9.12 -8.03 2.65
C ILE A 37 8.87 -6.70 1.93
N ILE A 38 9.51 -6.46 0.79
CA ILE A 38 9.35 -5.22 0.02
C ILE A 38 7.90 -5.07 -0.45
N TYR A 39 7.32 -6.14 -1.00
CA TYR A 39 5.91 -6.17 -1.43
C TYR A 39 4.97 -5.86 -0.26
N SER A 40 5.25 -6.41 0.93
CA SER A 40 4.48 -6.14 2.15
C SER A 40 4.59 -4.67 2.57
N ILE A 41 5.80 -4.08 2.54
CA ILE A 41 6.00 -2.67 2.87
C ILE A 41 5.24 -1.77 1.89
N PHE A 42 5.30 -2.07 0.60
CA PHE A 42 4.55 -1.33 -0.42
C PHE A 42 3.04 -1.31 -0.11
N HIS A 43 2.44 -2.45 0.24
CA HIS A 43 1.02 -2.54 0.59
C HIS A 43 0.68 -1.77 1.87
N ILE A 44 1.54 -1.85 2.89
CA ILE A 44 1.37 -1.06 4.12
C ILE A 44 1.36 0.43 3.81
N LEU A 45 2.32 0.91 3.00
CA LEU A 45 2.42 2.31 2.59
C LEU A 45 1.21 2.76 1.75
N PHE A 46 0.72 1.91 0.86
CA PHE A 46 -0.47 2.19 0.08
C PHE A 46 -1.71 2.40 0.96
N VAL A 47 -1.96 1.49 1.91
CA VAL A 47 -3.09 1.62 2.84
C VAL A 47 -2.94 2.85 3.71
N LEU A 48 -1.76 3.06 4.30
CA LEU A 48 -1.41 4.25 5.07
C LEU A 48 -1.78 5.54 4.34
N TYR A 49 -1.24 5.71 3.13
CA TYR A 49 -1.40 6.95 2.38
C TYR A 49 -2.82 7.12 1.82
N SER A 50 -3.61 6.04 1.77
CA SER A 50 -5.03 6.09 1.42
C SER A 50 -5.90 6.56 2.58
N PHE A 51 -5.51 6.27 3.82
CA PHE A 51 -6.25 6.64 5.03
C PHE A 51 -6.00 8.07 5.49
N TYR A 52 -4.75 8.53 5.49
CA TYR A 52 -4.39 9.83 6.06
C TYR A 52 -4.47 10.95 5.01
N ASP A 53 -5.28 11.97 5.29
CA ASP A 53 -5.51 13.11 4.40
C ASP A 53 -4.25 13.92 4.06
N GLU A 54 -3.24 13.84 4.92
CA GLU A 54 -1.94 14.51 4.74
C GLU A 54 -1.13 13.90 3.58
N PHE A 55 -1.32 12.62 3.27
CA PHE A 55 -0.56 11.89 2.25
C PHE A 55 -1.34 11.76 0.91
N LYS A 56 -2.62 12.15 0.92
CA LYS A 56 -3.55 12.34 -0.21
C LYS A 56 -3.18 11.53 -1.47
N LEU A 57 -3.30 10.20 -1.39
CA LEU A 57 -3.36 9.38 -2.60
C LEU A 57 -4.63 9.75 -3.41
N ASN A 58 -4.41 10.24 -4.62
CA ASN A 58 -5.49 10.56 -5.55
C ASN A 58 -5.72 9.37 -6.50
N TYR A 59 -6.87 9.36 -7.16
CA TYR A 59 -7.23 8.26 -8.05
C TYR A 59 -6.23 8.09 -9.20
N PHE A 60 -5.61 9.18 -9.67
CA PHE A 60 -4.60 9.12 -10.72
C PHE A 60 -3.30 8.42 -10.26
N THR A 61 -2.80 8.76 -9.07
CA THR A 61 -1.63 8.09 -8.48
C THR A 61 -1.93 6.61 -8.24
N THR A 62 -3.11 6.29 -7.71
CA THR A 62 -3.51 4.91 -7.44
C THR A 62 -3.68 4.10 -8.72
N PHE A 63 -4.24 4.72 -9.77
CA PHE A 63 -4.31 4.13 -11.10
C PHE A 63 -2.91 3.77 -11.61
N LEU A 64 -1.94 4.69 -11.53
CA LEU A 64 -0.57 4.44 -11.97
C LEU A 64 0.09 3.32 -11.17
N LEU A 65 -0.09 3.29 -9.84
CA LEU A 65 0.48 2.23 -8.99
C LEU A 65 -0.02 0.85 -9.41
N GLY A 66 -1.33 0.68 -9.57
CA GLY A 66 -1.90 -0.60 -10.00
C GLY A 66 -1.55 -0.97 -11.44
N PHE A 67 -1.56 0.01 -12.35
CA PHE A 67 -1.18 -0.18 -13.75
C PHE A 67 0.24 -0.70 -13.92
N PHE A 68 1.20 -0.16 -13.16
CA PHE A 68 2.57 -0.64 -13.21
C PHE A 68 2.71 -2.06 -12.63
N LEU A 69 2.03 -2.38 -11.53
CA LEU A 69 2.04 -3.76 -11.02
C LEU A 69 1.49 -4.75 -12.04
N ASP A 70 0.38 -4.39 -12.69
CA ASP A 70 -0.29 -5.20 -13.71
C ASP A 70 0.65 -5.52 -14.88
N ILE A 71 1.27 -4.49 -15.48
CA ILE A 71 2.20 -4.67 -16.60
C ILE A 71 3.40 -5.52 -16.23
N PHE A 72 4.04 -5.22 -15.09
CA PHE A 72 5.35 -5.78 -14.79
C PHE A 72 5.31 -7.12 -14.03
N LEU A 73 4.25 -7.39 -13.26
CA LEU A 73 4.15 -8.62 -12.47
C LEU A 73 3.34 -9.73 -13.13
N ILE A 74 2.37 -9.39 -13.97
CA ILE A 74 1.40 -10.39 -14.45
C ILE A 74 1.28 -10.35 -15.98
N ASP A 75 1.80 -9.30 -16.62
CA ASP A 75 1.66 -9.07 -18.06
C ASP A 75 0.19 -9.04 -18.51
N GLU A 76 -0.69 -8.64 -17.57
CA GLU A 76 -2.12 -8.51 -17.78
C GLU A 76 -2.64 -7.23 -17.16
N PHE A 77 -3.56 -6.59 -17.86
CA PHE A 77 -4.14 -5.33 -17.43
C PHE A 77 -5.32 -5.53 -16.50
N GLY A 78 -5.29 -4.91 -15.31
CA GLY A 78 -6.47 -4.70 -14.48
C GLY A 78 -6.49 -5.29 -13.07
N PRO A 79 -5.84 -6.41 -12.70
CA PRO A 79 -6.11 -7.02 -11.40
C PRO A 79 -5.70 -6.16 -10.20
N HIS A 80 -4.46 -5.65 -10.17
CA HIS A 80 -4.01 -4.74 -9.12
C HIS A 80 -4.66 -3.37 -9.27
N LEU A 81 -4.82 -2.88 -10.50
CA LEU A 81 -5.47 -1.60 -10.75
C LEU A 81 -6.90 -1.53 -10.21
N LEU A 82 -7.73 -2.53 -10.53
CA LEU A 82 -9.12 -2.57 -10.10
C LEU A 82 -9.22 -2.73 -8.59
N THR A 83 -8.43 -3.62 -8.00
CA THR A 83 -8.42 -3.83 -6.55
C THR A 83 -7.99 -2.56 -5.82
N PHE A 84 -6.96 -1.86 -6.27
CA PHE A 84 -6.47 -0.64 -5.64
C PHE A 84 -7.45 0.52 -5.78
N MET A 85 -8.04 0.71 -6.96
CA MET A 85 -9.03 1.76 -7.21
C MET A 85 -10.31 1.53 -6.40
N PHE A 86 -10.78 0.29 -6.36
CA PHE A 86 -11.96 -0.09 -5.58
C PHE A 86 -11.70 0.06 -4.08
N PHE A 87 -10.54 -0.38 -3.61
CA PHE A 87 -10.12 -0.19 -2.22
C PHE A 87 -10.07 1.29 -1.85
N LEU A 88 -9.43 2.14 -2.65
CA LEU A 88 -9.37 3.59 -2.38
C LEU A 88 -10.77 4.21 -2.32
N PHE A 89 -11.67 3.79 -3.20
CA PHE A 89 -13.07 4.24 -3.17
C PHE A 89 -13.76 3.87 -1.85
N ILE A 90 -13.59 2.65 -1.36
CA ILE A 90 -14.13 2.22 -0.06
C ILE A 90 -13.51 3.07 1.05
N ILE A 91 -12.17 3.16 1.14
CA ILE A 91 -11.48 3.89 2.21
C ILE A 91 -11.93 5.34 2.27
N LYS A 92 -12.04 6.03 1.12
CA LYS A 92 -12.51 7.42 1.07
C LYS A 92 -13.92 7.60 1.63
N LYS A 93 -14.80 6.60 1.51
CA LYS A 93 -16.15 6.61 2.07
C LYS A 93 -16.16 6.32 3.57
N ILE A 94 -15.34 5.39 4.05
CA ILE A 94 -15.39 4.95 5.45
C ILE A 94 -14.45 5.72 6.38
N LYS A 95 -13.45 6.43 5.84
CA LYS A 95 -12.39 7.09 6.63
C LYS A 95 -12.92 7.99 7.75
N PHE A 96 -14.04 8.68 7.54
CA PHE A 96 -14.60 9.62 8.52
C PHE A 96 -14.97 8.94 9.85
N LEU A 97 -15.28 7.64 9.83
CA LEU A 97 -15.60 6.85 11.02
C LEU A 97 -14.39 6.67 11.95
N PHE A 98 -13.17 6.89 11.43
CA PHE A 98 -11.93 6.55 12.10
C PHE A 98 -11.08 7.76 12.52
N ILE A 99 -11.38 8.96 12.01
CA ILE A 99 -10.52 10.16 12.10
C ILE A 99 -10.19 10.62 13.53
N ASN A 100 -10.95 10.23 14.55
CA ASN A 100 -10.72 10.65 15.95
C ASN A 100 -10.58 9.49 16.94
N ARG A 101 -10.20 8.30 16.46
CA ARG A 101 -10.05 7.12 17.31
C ARG A 101 -8.62 7.00 17.87
N ASN A 102 -8.46 6.18 18.91
CA ASN A 102 -7.17 5.93 19.54
C ASN A 102 -6.14 5.40 18.53
N PHE A 103 -4.87 5.74 18.73
CA PHE A 103 -3.74 5.32 17.90
C PHE A 103 -3.68 3.80 17.68
N LEU A 104 -3.87 3.00 18.73
CA LEU A 104 -3.90 1.53 18.62
C LEU A 104 -5.02 1.02 17.70
N PHE A 105 -6.17 1.69 17.74
CA PHE A 105 -7.32 1.35 16.90
C PHE A 105 -7.07 1.72 15.42
N LEU A 106 -6.37 2.83 15.16
CA LEU A 106 -5.95 3.18 13.81
C LEU A 106 -4.97 2.15 13.24
N ILE A 107 -4.00 1.69 14.04
CA ILE A 107 -3.06 0.64 13.62
C ILE A 107 -3.83 -0.64 13.28
N SER A 108 -4.73 -1.10 14.17
CA SER A 108 -5.44 -2.35 13.95
C SER A 108 -6.33 -2.32 12.70
N ILE A 109 -7.03 -1.21 12.45
CA ILE A 109 -7.82 -1.03 11.23
C ILE A 109 -6.95 -1.08 10.00
N ASN A 110 -5.81 -0.41 10.01
CA ASN A 110 -4.96 -0.41 8.83
C ASN A 110 -4.36 -1.79 8.55
N ILE A 111 -3.96 -2.53 9.59
CA ILE A 111 -3.53 -3.94 9.43
C ILE A 111 -4.65 -4.75 8.78
N PHE A 112 -5.88 -4.62 9.30
CA PHE A 112 -7.04 -5.28 8.74
C PHE A 112 -7.28 -4.91 7.26
N CYS A 113 -7.09 -3.63 6.92
CA CYS A 113 -7.23 -3.16 5.55
C CYS A 113 -6.13 -3.70 4.62
N VAL A 114 -4.88 -3.82 5.09
CA VAL A 114 -3.79 -4.46 4.31
C VAL A 114 -4.11 -5.93 4.05
N ILE A 115 -4.61 -6.65 5.07
CA ILE A 115 -5.01 -8.06 4.93
C ILE A 115 -6.12 -8.21 3.90
N ILE A 116 -7.17 -7.37 3.99
CA ILE A 116 -8.27 -7.39 3.01
C ILE A 116 -7.73 -7.10 1.62
N LEU A 117 -6.90 -6.07 1.46
CA LEU A 117 -6.36 -5.68 0.17
C LEU A 117 -5.61 -6.84 -0.50
N LEU A 118 -4.65 -7.44 0.20
CA LEU A 118 -3.87 -8.58 -0.29
C LEU A 118 -4.77 -9.78 -0.64
N PHE A 119 -5.77 -10.05 0.18
CA PHE A 119 -6.71 -11.14 -0.06
C PHE A 119 -7.58 -10.87 -1.30
N THR A 120 -8.13 -9.65 -1.43
CA THR A 120 -8.96 -9.26 -2.58
C THR A 120 -8.17 -9.25 -3.88
N GLU A 121 -6.89 -8.86 -3.84
CA GLU A 121 -5.99 -8.90 -4.99
C GLU A 121 -5.82 -10.33 -5.50
N LYS A 122 -5.46 -11.29 -4.63
CA LYS A 122 -5.29 -12.69 -5.02
C LYS A 122 -6.60 -13.35 -5.45
N LEU A 123 -7.72 -13.03 -4.79
CA LEU A 123 -9.03 -13.48 -5.22
C LEU A 123 -9.39 -12.97 -6.61
N PHE A 124 -9.14 -11.69 -6.90
CA PHE A 124 -9.47 -11.11 -8.19
C PHE A 124 -8.63 -11.74 -9.30
N LEU A 125 -7.33 -11.96 -9.04
CA LEU A 125 -6.44 -12.69 -9.94
C LEU A 125 -6.92 -14.11 -10.24
N PHE A 126 -7.37 -14.83 -9.23
CA PHE A 126 -7.88 -16.18 -9.39
C PHE A 126 -9.21 -16.23 -10.15
N ILE A 127 -10.16 -15.35 -9.82
CA ILE A 127 -11.52 -15.37 -10.39
C ILE A 127 -11.53 -14.85 -11.83
N VAL A 128 -10.84 -13.75 -12.10
CA VAL A 128 -10.94 -13.04 -13.39
C VAL A 128 -9.96 -13.59 -14.41
N TYR A 129 -8.76 -13.95 -13.97
CA TYR A 129 -7.66 -14.32 -14.85
C TYR A 129 -7.22 -15.78 -14.69
N GLY A 130 -7.79 -16.51 -13.73
CA GLY A 130 -7.49 -17.93 -13.53
C GLY A 130 -6.09 -18.20 -12.97
N TYR A 131 -5.39 -17.18 -12.46
CA TYR A 131 -4.06 -17.37 -11.87
C TYR A 131 -4.14 -18.10 -10.54
N ASN A 132 -3.49 -19.27 -10.49
CA ASN A 132 -3.25 -19.96 -9.24
C ASN A 132 -2.22 -19.21 -8.41
N PHE A 133 -2.50 -19.04 -7.12
CA PHE A 133 -1.55 -18.46 -6.17
C PHE A 133 -1.25 -19.45 -5.05
N SER A 134 -0.02 -19.40 -4.53
CA SER A 134 0.35 -20.20 -3.36
C SER A 134 -0.22 -19.59 -2.09
N ILE A 135 -1.04 -20.35 -1.39
CA ILE A 135 -1.56 -20.01 -0.05
C ILE A 135 -0.40 -19.73 0.91
N LEU A 136 0.71 -20.46 0.80
CA LEU A 136 1.88 -20.26 1.65
C LEU A 136 2.55 -18.90 1.41
N ILE A 137 2.60 -18.43 0.16
CA ILE A 137 3.11 -17.08 -0.16
C ILE A 137 2.16 -16.02 0.40
N LEU A 138 0.85 -16.18 0.21
CA LEU A 138 -0.15 -15.27 0.75
C LEU A 138 -0.03 -15.16 2.28
N LEU A 139 0.05 -16.29 2.99
CA LEU A 139 0.22 -16.30 4.44
C LEU A 139 1.52 -15.63 4.88
N LYS A 140 2.63 -15.85 4.15
CA LYS A 140 3.90 -15.14 4.41
C LYS A 140 3.75 -13.63 4.21
N THR A 141 3.15 -13.18 3.11
CA THR A 141 2.93 -11.74 2.86
C THR A 141 2.07 -11.11 3.95
N ILE A 142 1.01 -11.79 4.39
CA ILE A 142 0.17 -11.34 5.51
C ILE A 142 0.99 -11.25 6.79
N LEU A 143 1.76 -12.29 7.15
CA LEU A 143 2.56 -12.31 8.36
C LEU A 143 3.60 -11.18 8.39
N PHE A 144 4.34 -10.98 7.29
CA PHE A 144 5.27 -9.85 7.18
C PHE A 144 4.54 -8.51 7.24
N SER A 145 3.36 -8.40 6.62
CA SER A 145 2.58 -7.16 6.66
C SER A 145 2.18 -6.78 8.10
N VAL A 146 1.79 -7.75 8.92
CA VAL A 146 1.43 -7.53 10.32
C VAL A 146 2.66 -7.12 11.13
N ILE A 147 3.77 -7.87 11.03
CA ILE A 147 5.00 -7.59 11.79
C ILE A 147 5.56 -6.21 11.45
N LEU A 148 5.60 -5.85 10.16
CA LEU A 148 6.20 -4.61 9.69
C LEU A 148 5.28 -3.40 9.87
N SER A 149 3.96 -3.60 9.95
CA SER A 149 3.02 -2.49 10.12
C SER A 149 3.36 -1.66 11.36
N TYR A 150 3.51 -2.29 12.52
CA TYR A 150 3.72 -1.61 13.79
C TYR A 150 4.94 -0.66 13.80
N PRO A 151 6.17 -1.10 13.43
CA PRO A 151 7.32 -0.19 13.38
C PRO A 151 7.17 0.92 12.33
N ILE A 152 6.54 0.63 11.18
CA ILE A 152 6.29 1.66 10.14
C ILE A 152 5.33 2.74 10.66
N TYR A 153 4.26 2.35 11.36
CA TYR A 153 3.33 3.28 11.98
C TYR A 153 4.00 4.20 13.00
N ILE A 154 4.84 3.63 13.88
CA ILE A 154 5.59 4.41 14.87
C ILE A 154 6.53 5.40 14.19
N LEU A 155 7.28 4.94 13.18
CA LEU A 155 8.23 5.78 12.44
C LEU A 155 7.52 6.96 11.78
N LEU A 156 6.40 6.72 11.09
CA LEU A 156 5.64 7.79 10.43
C LEU A 156 5.03 8.78 11.42
N ASN A 157 4.51 8.30 12.56
CA ASN A 157 4.00 9.18 13.61
C ASN A 157 5.11 10.06 14.20
N TYR A 158 6.31 9.49 14.38
CA TYR A 158 7.47 10.25 14.85
C TYR A 158 7.93 11.30 13.84
N ILE A 159 8.01 10.94 12.56
CA ILE A 159 8.31 11.87 11.47
C ILE A 159 7.30 13.01 11.46
N LYS A 160 6.01 12.70 11.56
CA LYS A 160 4.95 13.71 11.62
C LYS A 160 5.13 14.71 12.76
N ARG A 161 5.48 14.26 13.97
CA ARG A 161 5.67 15.16 15.12
C ARG A 161 6.84 16.12 14.96
N LYS A 162 7.80 15.81 14.10
CA LYS A 162 9.02 16.61 13.90
C LYS A 162 8.98 17.58 12.71
N ILE A 163 8.00 17.43 11.80
CA ILE A 163 7.86 18.24 10.57
C ILE A 163 6.71 19.24 10.72
#